data_AF-A0A328ISQ8-F1
#
_entry.id   AF-A0A328ISQ8-F1
#
_cell.length_a   1.000
_cell.length_b   1.000
_cell.length_c   1.000
_cell.angle_alpha   90.00
_cell.angle_beta   90.00
_cell.angle_gamma   90.00
#
_symmetry.space_group_name_H-M   'P 1'
#
loop_
_entity.id
_entity.type
_entity.pdbx_description
1 polymer ?
#
loop_
_entity_poly.entity_id
_entity_poly.type
_entity_poly.pdbx_seq_one_letter_code
_entity_poly.pdbx_strand_id
1 'polypeptide(L)'
;MADASRGVSRGSLDVRILQDNEFDFQLYRSLGAVSYEGGTVGEILSLVPHIDCEDPSTWVKSFKDLATRLKNNALVVLQKGNNESARQEFLRAASYFRAAEYFGDPRDSKTRYLGMESRDCFVYAFRTTDIQFEAERIPYGEDFIPAYWIAPTTGGKKKTIMMMSGFDGTSEEMYFQAGSAALQRGYAVVLFDGPGQVGMRRFSPETPLRPDYEVPISKVVDYVLSKEDVDPSRLALYGISLGGYFSLRAAAHDSRIRALISNSPVTDIYKYMSAFAGEAINSPEDITLETVDLVPSEYLSKAQKLQLVNIMLRFGEVSMFKAFERMRDFVVGNAIKSIQVPFLAMVGEGEGEEALIQAREALDNVSGKSTMRIFKKQEGADSHCQVTNLPLSNSVLLDWLDDAFGATT
;
A
#
# COMPACT_ATOMS: atom_id res chain seq x y z
N MET A 1 -20.77 -18.04 -22.99
CA MET A 1 -19.31 -18.14 -22.83
C MET A 1 -18.83 -16.74 -22.48
N ALA A 2 -18.70 -16.45 -21.19
CA ALA A 2 -18.10 -15.20 -20.74
C ALA A 2 -16.58 -15.30 -20.95
N ASP A 3 -16.00 -14.19 -21.39
CA ASP A 3 -14.61 -14.02 -21.79
C ASP A 3 -13.68 -14.24 -20.59
N ALA A 4 -13.08 -15.43 -20.48
CA ALA A 4 -12.14 -15.79 -19.41
C ALA A 4 -10.78 -15.06 -19.51
N SER A 5 -10.65 -14.03 -20.38
CA SER A 5 -9.40 -13.28 -20.58
C SER A 5 -9.24 -12.02 -19.71
N ARG A 6 -10.32 -11.48 -19.11
CA ARG A 6 -10.32 -10.15 -18.48
C ARG A 6 -10.10 -10.15 -16.96
N GLY A 7 -9.00 -10.73 -16.48
CA GLY A 7 -8.67 -10.80 -15.05
C GLY A 7 -7.71 -9.72 -14.54
N VAL A 8 -7.63 -9.58 -13.21
CA VAL A 8 -6.48 -8.95 -12.51
C VAL A 8 -5.72 -10.04 -11.74
N SER A 9 -4.39 -9.97 -11.72
CA SER A 9 -3.50 -10.95 -11.08
C SER A 9 -2.45 -10.28 -10.20
N ARG A 10 -1.88 -11.05 -9.27
CA ARG A 10 -0.77 -10.65 -8.40
C ARG A 10 0.59 -10.59 -9.15
N GLY A 11 0.68 -11.16 -10.35
CA GLY A 11 1.91 -11.25 -11.16
C GLY A 11 2.00 -12.56 -11.95
N SER A 12 3.06 -12.73 -12.76
CA SER A 12 3.30 -13.94 -13.56
C SER A 12 4.58 -14.71 -13.19
N LEU A 13 5.17 -14.45 -12.02
CA LEU A 13 6.40 -15.12 -11.58
C LEU A 13 6.23 -16.64 -11.57
N ASP A 14 7.15 -17.36 -12.23
CA ASP A 14 7.07 -18.82 -12.47
C ASP A 14 7.60 -19.67 -11.30
N VAL A 15 8.13 -19.04 -10.26
CA VAL A 15 8.52 -19.75 -9.03
C VAL A 15 7.30 -19.78 -8.11
N ARG A 16 7.08 -20.91 -7.43
CA ARG A 16 6.11 -21.07 -6.35
C ARG A 16 6.85 -21.62 -5.14
N ILE A 17 6.85 -20.88 -4.05
CA ILE A 17 7.44 -21.31 -2.77
C ILE A 17 6.34 -21.89 -1.88
N LEU A 18 5.20 -21.21 -1.82
CA LEU A 18 3.99 -21.67 -1.12
C LEU A 18 2.95 -22.18 -2.12
N GLN A 19 2.08 -23.08 -1.66
CA GLN A 19 1.11 -23.76 -2.52
C GLN A 19 -0.08 -22.88 -2.91
N ASP A 20 -0.37 -21.83 -2.14
CA ASP A 20 -1.43 -20.86 -2.41
C ASP A 20 -0.86 -19.56 -2.99
N ASN A 21 -1.51 -19.03 -4.04
CA ASN A 21 -1.05 -17.86 -4.78
C ASN A 21 -1.01 -16.57 -3.92
N GLU A 22 -1.94 -16.39 -2.99
CA GLU A 22 -1.98 -15.22 -2.13
C GLU A 22 -0.88 -15.29 -1.06
N PHE A 23 -0.70 -16.45 -0.43
CA PHE A 23 0.40 -16.66 0.51
C PHE A 23 1.77 -16.46 -0.16
N ASP A 24 1.94 -17.01 -1.36
CA ASP A 24 3.18 -16.87 -2.14
C ASP A 24 3.43 -15.40 -2.54
N PHE A 25 2.39 -14.68 -2.95
CA PHE A 25 2.48 -13.23 -3.20
C PHE A 25 2.86 -12.44 -1.94
N GLN A 26 2.26 -12.73 -0.78
CA GLN A 26 2.63 -12.06 0.48
C GLN A 26 4.07 -12.39 0.88
N LEU A 27 4.57 -13.59 0.57
CA LEU A 27 5.97 -13.96 0.79
C LEU A 27 6.90 -13.13 -0.12
N TYR A 28 6.56 -12.98 -1.40
CA TYR A 28 7.29 -12.11 -2.33
C TYR A 28 7.26 -10.65 -1.89
N ARG A 29 6.14 -10.19 -1.36
CA ARG A 29 6.00 -8.84 -0.81
C ARG A 29 6.94 -8.60 0.36
N SER A 30 7.10 -9.57 1.27
CA SER A 30 8.12 -9.51 2.32
C SER A 30 9.55 -9.58 1.77
N LEU A 31 9.81 -10.43 0.77
CA LEU A 31 11.14 -10.54 0.14
C LEU A 31 11.53 -9.26 -0.60
N GLY A 32 10.57 -8.57 -1.24
CA GLY A 32 10.79 -7.28 -1.87
C GLY A 32 11.32 -6.23 -0.91
N ALA A 33 10.73 -6.16 0.28
CA ALA A 33 11.12 -5.21 1.32
C ALA A 33 12.59 -5.36 1.78
N VAL A 34 13.24 -6.51 1.52
CA VAL A 34 14.67 -6.74 1.80
C VAL A 34 15.55 -5.69 1.13
N SER A 35 15.18 -5.22 -0.08
CA SER A 35 15.94 -4.19 -0.81
C SER A 35 16.04 -2.85 -0.06
N TYR A 36 15.15 -2.61 0.90
CA TYR A 36 15.08 -1.37 1.68
C TYR A 36 15.00 -1.63 3.19
N GLU A 37 15.68 -2.68 3.66
CA GLU A 37 15.88 -3.02 5.07
C GLU A 37 14.64 -3.53 5.83
N GLY A 38 13.53 -3.82 5.13
CA GLY A 38 12.31 -4.35 5.72
C GLY A 38 12.36 -5.85 6.04
N GLY A 39 13.47 -6.53 5.79
CA GLY A 39 13.61 -7.95 6.11
C GLY A 39 14.96 -8.52 5.68
N THR A 40 15.14 -9.83 5.85
CA THR A 40 16.25 -10.58 5.24
C THR A 40 15.72 -11.86 4.60
N VAL A 41 16.39 -12.31 3.53
CA VAL A 41 16.02 -13.55 2.82
C VAL A 41 16.02 -14.76 3.76
N GLY A 42 17.05 -14.88 4.61
CA GLY A 42 17.18 -16.00 5.54
C GLY A 42 16.07 -16.05 6.59
N GLU A 43 15.72 -14.91 7.19
CA GLU A 43 14.62 -14.84 8.15
C GLU A 43 13.28 -15.22 7.48
N ILE A 44 12.97 -14.65 6.32
CA ILE A 44 11.70 -14.87 5.62
C ILE A 44 11.56 -16.33 5.16
N LEU A 45 12.57 -16.86 4.48
CA LEU A 45 12.52 -18.23 3.98
C LEU A 45 12.55 -19.28 5.11
N SER A 46 13.10 -18.95 6.29
CA SER A 46 13.04 -19.84 7.45
C SER A 46 11.63 -20.06 8.00
N LEU A 47 10.67 -19.18 7.67
CA LEU A 47 9.27 -19.32 8.08
C LEU A 47 8.48 -20.29 7.20
N VAL A 48 8.91 -20.52 5.96
CA VAL A 48 8.18 -21.32 4.95
C VAL A 48 7.79 -22.71 5.47
N PRO A 49 8.67 -23.49 6.13
CA PRO A 49 8.30 -24.81 6.66
C PRO A 49 7.26 -24.79 7.79
N HIS A 50 6.95 -23.61 8.33
CA HIS A 50 6.01 -23.41 9.45
C HIS A 50 4.69 -22.77 9.00
N ILE A 51 4.51 -22.54 7.69
CA ILE A 51 3.32 -21.94 7.12
C ILE A 51 2.47 -23.05 6.48
N ASP A 52 1.25 -23.19 6.98
CA ASP A 52 0.18 -23.98 6.38
C ASP A 52 -0.78 -23.03 5.67
N CYS A 53 -0.90 -23.16 4.35
CA CYS A 53 -1.77 -22.31 3.53
C CYS A 53 -3.27 -22.58 3.81
N GLU A 54 -3.62 -23.74 4.39
CA GLU A 54 -4.99 -24.05 4.81
C GLU A 54 -5.33 -23.46 6.19
N ASP A 55 -4.32 -23.04 6.96
CA ASP A 55 -4.48 -22.40 8.25
C ASP A 55 -3.70 -21.07 8.35
N PRO A 56 -4.33 -19.94 7.97
CA PRO A 56 -3.68 -18.62 7.98
C PRO A 56 -3.14 -18.20 9.35
N SER A 57 -3.66 -18.82 10.43
CA SER A 57 -3.15 -18.60 11.80
C SER A 57 -1.66 -18.97 11.94
N THR A 58 -1.18 -19.93 11.16
CA THR A 58 0.23 -20.36 11.15
C THR A 58 1.15 -19.28 10.58
N TRP A 59 0.71 -18.56 9.55
CA TRP A 59 1.40 -17.37 9.03
C TRP A 59 1.45 -16.26 10.08
N VAL A 60 0.29 -15.90 10.63
CA VAL A 60 0.16 -14.85 11.66
C VAL A 60 1.11 -15.14 12.81
N LYS A 61 1.11 -16.38 13.32
CA LYS A 61 1.99 -16.82 14.40
C LYS A 61 3.47 -16.73 14.01
N SER A 62 3.86 -17.28 12.86
CA SER A 62 5.26 -17.36 12.42
C SER A 62 5.90 -15.98 12.29
N PHE A 63 5.21 -15.05 11.61
CA PHE A 63 5.69 -13.68 11.45
C PHE A 63 5.66 -12.89 12.77
N LYS A 64 4.59 -13.03 13.58
CA LYS A 64 4.49 -12.37 14.89
C LYS A 64 5.63 -12.80 15.83
N ASP A 65 5.92 -14.09 15.92
CA ASP A 65 6.95 -14.62 16.81
C ASP A 65 8.34 -14.11 16.41
N LEU A 66 8.63 -14.08 15.10
CA LEU A 66 9.86 -13.47 14.57
C LEU A 66 9.94 -11.97 14.89
N ALA A 67 8.88 -11.20 14.59
CA ALA A 67 8.82 -9.78 14.84
C ALA A 67 9.01 -9.43 16.32
N THR A 68 8.40 -10.22 17.21
CA THR A 68 8.50 -10.07 18.67
C THR A 68 9.93 -10.29 19.16
N ARG A 69 10.63 -11.32 18.65
CA ARG A 69 12.04 -11.54 18.98
C ARG A 69 12.92 -10.37 18.55
N LEU A 70 12.72 -9.86 17.34
CA LEU A 70 13.46 -8.71 16.82
C LEU A 70 13.18 -7.44 17.62
N LYS A 71 11.91 -7.12 17.92
CA LYS A 71 11.55 -5.98 18.78
C LYS A 71 12.25 -6.07 20.15
N ASN A 72 12.23 -7.24 20.78
CA ASN A 72 12.86 -7.43 22.08
C ASN A 72 14.39 -7.28 22.01
N ASN A 73 15.04 -7.81 20.96
CA ASN A 73 16.47 -7.64 20.78
C ASN A 73 16.83 -6.18 20.46
N ALA A 74 16.03 -5.49 19.65
CA ALA A 74 16.22 -4.09 19.30
C ALA A 74 16.22 -3.19 20.55
N LEU A 75 15.33 -3.47 21.52
CA LEU A 75 15.29 -2.78 22.81
C LEU A 75 16.58 -3.01 23.61
N VAL A 76 17.11 -4.24 23.64
CA VAL A 76 18.37 -4.57 24.33
C VAL A 76 19.56 -3.90 23.66
N VAL A 77 19.59 -3.87 22.33
CA VAL A 77 20.65 -3.24 21.52
C VAL A 77 20.61 -1.72 21.69
N LEU A 78 19.42 -1.13 21.71
CA LEU A 78 19.20 0.31 21.96
C LEU A 78 19.69 0.72 23.35
N GLN A 79 19.40 -0.06 24.39
CA GLN A 79 19.88 0.19 25.76
C GLN A 79 21.41 0.23 25.86
N LYS A 80 22.12 -0.45 24.96
CA LYS A 80 23.59 -0.44 24.87
C LYS A 80 24.13 0.75 24.06
N GLY A 81 23.28 1.62 23.51
CA GLY A 81 23.67 2.77 22.68
C GLY A 81 23.97 2.41 21.21
N ASN A 82 23.66 1.20 20.76
CA ASN A 82 23.92 0.75 19.39
C ASN A 82 22.74 1.12 18.45
N ASN A 83 22.58 2.42 18.21
CA ASN A 83 21.41 2.98 17.52
C ASN A 83 21.15 2.38 16.13
N GLU A 84 22.17 2.22 15.30
CA GLU A 84 21.99 1.70 13.93
C GLU A 84 21.52 0.24 13.93
N SER A 85 22.11 -0.60 14.77
CA SER A 85 21.66 -2.00 14.92
C SER A 85 20.23 -2.08 15.46
N ALA A 86 19.87 -1.23 16.43
CA ALA A 86 18.50 -1.16 16.93
C ALA A 86 17.52 -0.72 15.84
N ARG A 87 17.88 0.30 15.05
CA ARG A 87 17.08 0.80 13.91
C ARG A 87 16.73 -0.34 12.95
N GLN A 88 17.75 -1.07 12.49
CA GLN A 88 17.57 -2.15 11.52
C GLN A 88 16.66 -3.25 12.05
N GLU A 89 16.79 -3.61 13.33
CA GLU A 89 15.91 -4.62 13.94
C GLU A 89 14.48 -4.13 14.12
N PHE A 90 14.28 -2.86 14.50
CA PHE A 90 12.96 -2.25 14.57
C PHE A 90 12.29 -2.17 13.20
N LEU A 91 13.00 -1.83 12.13
CA LEU A 91 12.44 -1.81 10.77
C LEU A 91 11.98 -3.21 10.32
N ARG A 92 12.81 -4.24 10.54
CA ARG A 92 12.41 -5.63 10.23
C ARG A 92 11.23 -6.08 11.09
N ALA A 93 11.22 -5.76 12.39
CA ALA A 93 10.10 -6.04 13.26
C ALA A 93 8.81 -5.35 12.77
N ALA A 94 8.89 -4.09 12.36
CA ALA A 94 7.75 -3.34 11.82
C ALA A 94 7.15 -4.04 10.58
N SER A 95 8.01 -4.42 9.63
CA SER A 95 7.61 -5.14 8.41
C SER A 95 6.98 -6.51 8.73
N TYR A 96 7.57 -7.29 9.63
CA TYR A 96 7.04 -8.60 9.98
C TYR A 96 5.77 -8.56 10.82
N PHE A 97 5.58 -7.56 11.69
CA PHE A 97 4.28 -7.34 12.35
C PHE A 97 3.20 -6.96 11.32
N ARG A 98 3.50 -6.15 10.31
CA ARG A 98 2.59 -5.83 9.19
C ARG A 98 2.25 -7.07 8.36
N ALA A 99 3.22 -7.94 8.11
CA ALA A 99 2.99 -9.23 7.45
C ALA A 99 2.09 -10.15 8.31
N ALA A 100 2.29 -10.17 9.63
CA ALA A 100 1.44 -10.94 10.55
C ALA A 100 0.00 -10.40 10.61
N GLU A 101 -0.20 -9.08 10.55
CA GLU A 101 -1.52 -8.45 10.55
C GLU A 101 -2.37 -8.86 9.33
N TYR A 102 -1.75 -9.12 8.17
CA TYR A 102 -2.43 -9.34 6.89
C TYR A 102 -3.47 -10.46 6.91
N PHE A 103 -3.10 -11.62 7.45
CA PHE A 103 -3.98 -12.79 7.55
C PHE A 103 -4.73 -12.88 8.89
N GLY A 104 -4.72 -11.82 9.70
CA GLY A 104 -5.51 -11.74 10.92
C GLY A 104 -6.99 -11.44 10.66
N ASP A 105 -7.87 -11.83 11.58
CA ASP A 105 -9.29 -11.47 11.52
C ASP A 105 -9.48 -9.97 11.78
N PRO A 106 -10.00 -9.18 10.83
CA PRO A 106 -10.18 -7.74 11.02
C PRO A 106 -11.21 -7.37 12.09
N ARG A 107 -12.06 -8.32 12.52
CA ARG A 107 -13.01 -8.17 13.64
C ARG A 107 -12.31 -8.27 14.99
N ASP A 108 -11.19 -8.98 15.07
CA ASP A 108 -10.44 -9.21 16.30
C ASP A 108 -9.52 -8.02 16.64
N SER A 109 -9.61 -7.51 17.87
CA SER A 109 -8.70 -6.49 18.38
C SER A 109 -7.25 -6.96 18.45
N LYS A 110 -7.00 -8.28 18.54
CA LYS A 110 -5.64 -8.84 18.48
C LYS A 110 -4.97 -8.62 17.13
N THR A 111 -5.72 -8.63 16.03
CA THR A 111 -5.19 -8.31 14.71
C THR A 111 -4.75 -6.86 14.66
N ARG A 112 -5.61 -5.94 15.15
CA ARG A 112 -5.26 -4.51 15.25
C ARG A 112 -4.05 -4.27 16.15
N TYR A 113 -3.89 -5.05 17.21
CA TYR A 113 -2.71 -4.97 18.07
C TYR A 113 -1.41 -5.28 17.30
N LEU A 114 -1.40 -6.24 16.37
CA LEU A 114 -0.24 -6.49 15.51
C LEU A 114 0.09 -5.27 14.64
N GLY A 115 -0.93 -4.62 14.09
CA GLY A 115 -0.75 -3.36 13.35
C GLY A 115 -0.17 -2.23 14.21
N MET A 116 -0.63 -2.09 15.45
CA MET A 116 -0.07 -1.12 16.40
C MET A 116 1.39 -1.44 16.76
N GLU A 117 1.74 -2.72 16.91
CA GLU A 117 3.13 -3.15 17.13
C GLU A 117 4.03 -2.85 15.91
N SER A 118 3.51 -3.02 14.69
CA SER A 118 4.20 -2.62 13.46
C SER A 118 4.53 -1.13 13.46
N ARG A 119 3.51 -0.31 13.69
CA ARG A 119 3.62 1.14 13.83
C ARG A 119 4.64 1.55 14.88
N ASP A 120 4.55 0.96 16.08
CA ASP A 120 5.42 1.35 17.19
C ASP A 120 6.88 1.01 16.88
N CYS A 121 7.15 -0.17 16.31
CA CYS A 121 8.49 -0.51 15.85
C CYS A 121 9.02 0.48 14.81
N PHE A 122 8.18 0.87 13.84
CA PHE A 122 8.56 1.86 12.83
C PHE A 122 8.93 3.21 13.47
N VAL A 123 8.11 3.70 14.39
CA VAL A 123 8.38 4.94 15.15
C VAL A 123 9.67 4.82 15.98
N TYR A 124 9.90 3.69 16.64
CA TYR A 124 11.13 3.45 17.38
C TYR A 124 12.36 3.47 16.47
N ALA A 125 12.28 2.89 15.26
CA ALA A 125 13.39 2.91 14.31
C ALA A 125 13.82 4.35 13.95
N PHE A 126 12.87 5.25 13.68
CA PHE A 126 13.24 6.63 13.33
C PHE A 126 13.73 7.46 14.50
N ARG A 127 13.25 7.16 15.72
CA ARG A 127 13.74 7.80 16.95
C ARG A 127 15.19 7.45 17.30
N THR A 128 15.79 6.44 16.67
CA THR A 128 17.22 6.13 16.84
C THR A 128 18.10 6.85 15.81
N THR A 129 17.54 7.73 14.98
CA THR A 129 18.27 8.46 13.92
C THR A 129 18.20 9.96 14.12
N ASP A 130 19.12 10.68 13.49
CA ASP A 130 19.11 12.15 13.50
C ASP A 130 18.19 12.76 12.42
N ILE A 131 17.50 11.94 11.60
CA ILE A 131 16.61 12.44 10.53
C ILE A 131 15.43 13.21 11.12
N GLN A 132 14.88 14.18 10.37
CA GLN A 132 13.64 14.81 10.80
C GLN A 132 12.52 13.77 10.69
N PHE A 133 11.89 13.45 11.82
CA PHE A 133 10.81 12.48 11.89
C PHE A 133 9.69 12.97 12.80
N GLU A 134 8.47 12.99 12.27
CA GLU A 134 7.26 13.29 13.04
C GLU A 134 6.20 12.24 12.72
N ALA A 135 5.57 11.70 13.77
CA ALA A 135 4.41 10.82 13.67
C ALA A 135 3.16 11.62 14.05
N GLU A 136 2.36 11.95 13.05
CA GLU A 136 1.42 13.06 13.08
C GLU A 136 -0.02 12.58 13.08
N ARG A 137 -0.88 13.43 13.63
CA ARG A 137 -2.33 13.27 13.64
C ARG A 137 -2.94 14.48 12.95
N ILE A 138 -3.08 14.40 11.63
CA ILE A 138 -3.60 15.51 10.82
C ILE A 138 -5.12 15.64 11.09
N PRO A 139 -5.62 16.78 11.57
CA PRO A 139 -7.03 16.93 11.92
C PRO A 139 -7.98 16.62 10.76
N TYR A 140 -8.99 15.79 11.00
CA TYR A 140 -9.96 15.35 9.99
C TYR A 140 -11.34 15.09 10.59
N GLY A 141 -12.19 16.13 10.60
CA GLY A 141 -13.48 16.07 11.30
C GLY A 141 -13.27 15.88 12.80
N GLU A 142 -13.98 14.91 13.39
CA GLU A 142 -13.80 14.50 14.80
C GLU A 142 -12.66 13.47 14.98
N ASP A 143 -12.01 13.07 13.89
CA ASP A 143 -10.93 12.06 13.86
C ASP A 143 -9.64 12.69 13.31
N PHE A 144 -8.64 11.87 12.98
CA PHE A 144 -7.39 12.30 12.38
C PHE A 144 -6.89 11.33 11.31
N ILE A 145 -6.15 11.87 10.34
CA ILE A 145 -5.37 11.09 9.38
C ILE A 145 -3.99 10.84 10.02
N PRO A 146 -3.62 9.57 10.32
CA PRO A 146 -2.26 9.26 10.74
C PRO A 146 -1.29 9.47 9.57
N ALA A 147 -0.19 10.17 9.85
CA ALA A 147 0.86 10.41 8.87
C ALA A 147 2.25 10.33 9.49
N TYR A 148 3.26 10.07 8.66
CA TYR A 148 4.67 10.23 8.99
C TYR A 148 5.27 11.29 8.09
N TRP A 149 5.91 12.30 8.69
CA TRP A 149 6.82 13.21 8.00
C TRP A 149 8.24 12.72 8.22
N ILE A 150 8.97 12.42 7.14
CA ILE A 150 10.35 11.96 7.19
C ILE A 150 11.17 12.82 6.22
N ALA A 151 12.17 13.54 6.70
CA ALA A 151 12.92 14.47 5.85
C ALA A 151 14.41 14.59 6.21
N PRO A 152 15.28 14.82 5.22
CA PRO A 152 16.67 15.19 5.48
C PRO A 152 16.77 16.43 6.38
N THR A 153 17.71 16.42 7.31
CA THR A 153 17.95 17.52 8.27
C THR A 153 18.59 18.76 7.66
N THR A 154 19.27 18.57 6.53
CA THR A 154 19.99 19.61 5.80
C THR A 154 19.41 19.75 4.40
N GLY A 155 19.73 20.87 3.74
CA GLY A 155 19.14 21.25 2.46
C GLY A 155 18.10 22.35 2.61
N GLY A 156 17.98 23.19 1.58
CA GLY A 156 17.01 24.29 1.53
C GLY A 156 15.56 23.79 1.39
N LYS A 157 14.76 24.47 0.56
CA LYS A 157 13.37 24.02 0.34
C LYS A 157 13.31 22.59 -0.21
N LYS A 158 12.57 21.74 0.48
CA LYS A 158 12.46 20.29 0.26
C LYS A 158 11.48 20.00 -0.88
N LYS A 159 11.96 19.29 -1.90
CA LYS A 159 11.07 18.57 -2.83
C LYS A 159 10.41 17.44 -2.04
N THR A 160 9.10 17.31 -2.16
CA THR A 160 8.30 16.45 -1.29
C THR A 160 7.50 15.45 -2.10
N ILE A 161 7.46 14.20 -1.65
CA ILE A 161 6.59 13.16 -2.20
C ILE A 161 5.67 12.64 -1.10
N MET A 162 4.37 12.79 -1.33
CA MET A 162 3.33 12.17 -0.51
C MET A 162 3.02 10.79 -1.08
N MET A 163 2.89 9.79 -0.22
CA MET A 163 2.74 8.40 -0.60
C MET A 163 1.62 7.74 0.19
N MET A 164 0.78 6.98 -0.51
CA MET A 164 -0.22 6.13 0.12
C MET A 164 -0.30 4.77 -0.56
N SER A 165 -0.66 3.76 0.22
CA SER A 165 -1.00 2.45 -0.30
C SER A 165 -2.45 2.42 -0.81
N GLY A 166 -2.96 1.23 -1.09
CA GLY A 166 -4.32 0.99 -1.54
C GLY A 166 -5.16 0.30 -0.48
N PHE A 167 -5.66 -0.89 -0.84
CA PHE A 167 -6.51 -1.69 0.02
C PHE A 167 -5.73 -2.20 1.24
N ASP A 168 -4.76 -3.08 1.08
CA ASP A 168 -4.21 -3.87 2.19
C ASP A 168 -2.82 -3.44 2.71
N GLY A 169 -2.18 -2.43 2.12
CA GLY A 169 -0.91 -1.90 2.60
C GLY A 169 -1.05 -0.78 3.62
N THR A 170 0.09 -0.33 4.15
CA THR A 170 0.17 0.65 5.25
C THR A 170 1.23 1.71 4.97
N SER A 171 1.19 2.82 5.70
CA SER A 171 2.26 3.83 5.67
C SER A 171 3.65 3.26 5.98
N GLU A 172 3.78 2.37 6.96
CA GLU A 172 5.08 1.76 7.29
C GLU A 172 5.61 0.88 6.15
N GLU A 173 4.71 0.21 5.41
CA GLU A 173 5.12 -0.53 4.23
C GLU A 173 5.53 0.39 3.07
N MET A 174 4.82 1.50 2.87
CA MET A 174 5.16 2.48 1.82
C MET A 174 6.59 3.02 1.97
N TYR A 175 7.11 3.06 3.19
CA TYR A 175 8.53 3.35 3.43
C TYR A 175 9.44 2.36 2.71
N PHE A 176 9.21 1.06 2.86
CA PHE A 176 10.01 0.03 2.20
C PHE A 176 9.76 -0.03 0.70
N GLN A 177 8.53 0.26 0.25
CA GLN A 177 8.19 0.24 -1.17
C GLN A 177 8.88 1.36 -1.94
N ALA A 178 8.88 2.60 -1.42
CA ALA A 178 9.47 3.74 -2.11
C ALA A 178 10.04 4.83 -1.20
N GLY A 179 9.57 4.96 0.04
CA GLY A 179 9.99 6.04 0.95
C GLY A 179 11.48 6.07 1.23
N SER A 180 12.11 4.91 1.50
CA SER A 180 13.55 4.81 1.73
C SER A 180 14.36 5.27 0.51
N ALA A 181 13.97 4.84 -0.69
CA ALA A 181 14.60 5.27 -1.94
C ALA A 181 14.44 6.78 -2.20
N ALA A 182 13.26 7.34 -1.91
CA ALA A 182 13.00 8.77 -2.05
C ALA A 182 13.86 9.61 -1.07
N LEU A 183 13.98 9.18 0.19
CA LEU A 183 14.86 9.83 1.19
C LEU A 183 16.32 9.82 0.75
N GLN A 184 16.81 8.70 0.21
CA GLN A 184 18.18 8.59 -0.32
C GLN A 184 18.46 9.60 -1.46
N ARG A 185 17.42 10.05 -2.16
CA ARG A 185 17.49 11.09 -3.21
C ARG A 185 17.15 12.50 -2.72
N GLY A 186 17.10 12.70 -1.40
CA GLY A 186 16.89 14.00 -0.77
C GLY A 186 15.46 14.51 -0.83
N TYR A 187 14.46 13.66 -1.10
CA TYR A 187 13.06 14.05 -0.96
C TYR A 187 12.66 14.09 0.53
N ALA A 188 11.79 15.02 0.90
CA ALA A 188 10.92 14.82 2.04
C ALA A 188 9.83 13.81 1.67
N VAL A 189 9.52 12.90 2.58
CA VAL A 189 8.57 11.82 2.38
C VAL A 189 7.43 11.97 3.37
N VAL A 190 6.20 11.90 2.86
CA VAL A 190 4.99 11.89 3.67
C VAL A 190 4.25 10.59 3.42
N LEU A 191 4.16 9.75 4.44
CA LEU A 191 3.45 8.47 4.37
C LEU A 191 2.15 8.64 5.15
N PHE A 192 1.01 8.28 4.60
CA PHE A 192 -0.26 8.47 5.27
C PHE A 192 -1.32 7.45 4.87
N ASP A 193 -2.27 7.23 5.77
CA ASP A 193 -3.41 6.33 5.59
C ASP A 193 -4.71 7.09 5.87
N GLY A 194 -5.59 7.20 4.88
CA GLY A 194 -6.88 7.87 4.99
C GLY A 194 -8.04 6.95 5.42
N PRO A 195 -9.29 7.46 5.37
CA PRO A 195 -10.50 6.71 5.75
C PRO A 195 -10.60 5.37 5.03
N GLY A 196 -10.77 4.28 5.79
CA GLY A 196 -10.87 2.93 5.24
C GLY A 196 -9.54 2.20 5.00
N GLN A 197 -8.40 2.91 5.05
CA GLN A 197 -7.07 2.29 4.96
C GLN A 197 -6.61 1.70 6.30
N VAL A 198 -5.69 0.74 6.25
CA VAL A 198 -5.24 -0.03 7.43
C VAL A 198 -4.79 0.90 8.55
N GLY A 199 -3.91 1.87 8.23
CA GLY A 199 -3.32 2.75 9.24
C GLY A 199 -4.34 3.57 10.02
N MET A 200 -5.34 4.17 9.36
CA MET A 200 -6.41 4.90 10.04
C MET A 200 -7.35 3.96 10.81
N ARG A 201 -7.69 2.79 10.23
CA ARG A 201 -8.57 1.80 10.88
C ARG A 201 -7.95 1.14 12.12
N ARG A 202 -6.64 1.21 12.32
CA ARG A 202 -6.00 0.84 13.60
C ARG A 202 -6.48 1.73 14.76
N PHE A 203 -6.80 3.00 14.48
CA PHE A 203 -7.35 3.96 15.45
C PHE A 203 -8.88 4.00 15.43
N SER A 204 -9.46 3.92 14.23
CA SER A 204 -10.91 4.05 14.00
C SER A 204 -11.43 2.89 13.16
N PRO A 205 -11.67 1.71 13.77
CA PRO A 205 -11.90 0.46 13.05
C PRO A 205 -13.13 0.46 12.14
N GLU A 206 -14.13 1.27 12.46
CA GLU A 206 -15.40 1.36 11.73
C GLU A 206 -15.37 2.36 10.58
N THR A 207 -14.27 3.10 10.39
CA THR A 207 -14.18 4.12 9.33
C THR A 207 -14.08 3.44 7.96
N PRO A 208 -15.07 3.63 7.06
CA PRO A 208 -15.06 3.02 5.74
C PRO A 208 -14.26 3.87 4.73
N LEU A 209 -13.95 3.26 3.59
CA LEU A 209 -13.50 3.94 2.38
C LEU A 209 -14.59 4.91 1.88
N ARG A 210 -14.16 6.04 1.31
CA ARG A 210 -15.06 7.04 0.70
C ARG A 210 -14.70 7.27 -0.77
N PRO A 211 -15.67 7.48 -1.68
CA PRO A 211 -15.37 7.67 -3.11
C PRO A 211 -14.66 9.02 -3.39
N ASP A 212 -14.99 10.08 -2.66
CA ASP A 212 -14.40 11.40 -2.79
C ASP A 212 -13.09 11.55 -1.99
N TYR A 213 -12.12 10.67 -2.32
CA TYR A 213 -10.83 10.57 -1.62
C TYR A 213 -9.93 11.82 -1.77
N GLU A 214 -10.26 12.75 -2.66
CA GLU A 214 -9.64 14.07 -2.71
C GLU A 214 -9.83 14.87 -1.41
N VAL A 215 -10.92 14.64 -0.67
CA VAL A 215 -11.23 15.35 0.58
C VAL A 215 -10.18 15.07 1.67
N PRO A 216 -9.89 13.81 2.05
CA PRO A 216 -8.83 13.53 3.01
C PRO A 216 -7.43 13.90 2.47
N ILE A 217 -7.15 13.68 1.19
CA ILE A 217 -5.83 14.00 0.62
C ILE A 217 -5.55 15.50 0.66
N SER A 218 -6.55 16.34 0.36
CA SER A 218 -6.43 17.79 0.47
C SER A 218 -6.03 18.25 1.89
N LYS A 219 -6.40 17.53 2.95
CA LYS A 219 -5.96 17.82 4.32
C LYS A 219 -4.50 17.49 4.56
N VAL A 220 -4.00 16.44 3.94
CA VAL A 220 -2.57 16.12 3.96
C VAL A 220 -1.79 17.17 3.17
N VAL A 221 -2.31 17.62 2.02
CA VAL A 221 -1.72 18.74 1.26
C VAL A 221 -1.67 20.03 2.10
N ASP A 222 -2.77 20.38 2.79
CA ASP A 222 -2.81 21.54 3.70
C ASP A 222 -1.71 21.46 4.77
N TYR A 223 -1.58 20.29 5.41
CA TYR A 223 -0.55 20.04 6.42
C TYR A 223 0.87 20.17 5.82
N VAL A 224 1.15 19.52 4.70
CA VAL A 224 2.48 19.54 4.08
C VAL A 224 2.87 20.95 3.66
N LEU A 225 1.96 21.70 3.04
CA LEU A 225 2.25 23.07 2.58
C LEU A 225 2.30 24.10 3.71
N SER A 226 1.89 23.73 4.93
CA SER A 226 2.07 24.57 6.11
C SER A 226 3.52 24.58 6.64
N LYS A 227 4.35 23.59 6.24
CA LYS A 227 5.76 23.53 6.62
C LYS A 227 6.58 24.55 5.82
N GLU A 228 7.32 25.42 6.53
CA GLU A 228 8.07 26.53 5.91
C GLU A 228 9.19 26.08 4.96
N ASP A 229 9.73 24.89 5.19
CA ASP A 229 10.83 24.32 4.43
C ASP A 229 10.37 23.43 3.26
N VAL A 230 9.07 23.39 2.95
CA VAL A 230 8.53 22.71 1.76
C VAL A 230 8.58 23.63 0.54
N ASP A 231 8.94 23.07 -0.61
CA ASP A 231 8.79 23.73 -1.90
C ASP A 231 7.40 23.46 -2.51
N PRO A 232 6.48 24.45 -2.55
CA PRO A 232 5.14 24.26 -3.10
C PRO A 232 5.13 24.03 -4.62
N SER A 233 6.25 24.24 -5.31
CA SER A 233 6.40 23.94 -6.74
C SER A 233 6.84 22.50 -7.01
N ARG A 234 7.26 21.76 -5.97
CA ARG A 234 7.81 20.40 -6.06
C ARG A 234 7.15 19.46 -5.05
N LEU A 235 5.83 19.35 -5.13
CA LEU A 235 5.00 18.43 -4.34
C LEU A 235 4.41 17.33 -5.23
N ALA A 236 4.83 16.08 -5.02
CA ALA A 236 4.34 14.91 -5.75
C ALA A 236 3.34 14.11 -4.93
N LEU A 237 2.46 13.38 -5.62
CA LEU A 237 1.60 12.37 -5.02
C LEU A 237 1.83 11.02 -5.71
N TYR A 238 2.13 9.99 -4.92
CA TYR A 238 2.30 8.62 -5.36
C TYR A 238 1.27 7.70 -4.68
N GLY A 239 0.42 7.07 -5.48
CA GLY A 239 -0.57 6.11 -5.01
C GLY A 239 -0.34 4.70 -5.55
N ILE A 240 -0.27 3.71 -4.66
CA ILE A 240 -0.06 2.30 -5.02
C ILE A 240 -1.36 1.48 -4.90
N SER A 241 -1.61 0.54 -5.81
CA SER A 241 -2.80 -0.32 -5.88
C SER A 241 -4.09 0.52 -5.95
N LEU A 242 -5.07 0.34 -5.06
CA LEU A 242 -6.22 1.25 -4.96
C LEU A 242 -5.80 2.72 -4.66
N GLY A 243 -4.58 2.95 -4.18
CA GLY A 243 -3.97 4.28 -4.12
C GLY A 243 -3.88 4.95 -5.49
N GLY A 244 -3.85 4.19 -6.58
CA GLY A 244 -4.00 4.70 -7.94
C GLY A 244 -5.32 5.44 -8.14
N TYR A 245 -6.44 4.92 -7.63
CA TYR A 245 -7.72 5.61 -7.62
C TYR A 245 -7.68 6.87 -6.76
N PHE A 246 -7.19 6.74 -5.52
CA PHE A 246 -7.12 7.86 -4.58
C PHE A 246 -6.25 9.01 -5.11
N SER A 247 -5.13 8.69 -5.74
CA SER A 247 -4.19 9.67 -6.30
C SER A 247 -4.74 10.36 -7.56
N LEU A 248 -5.40 9.63 -8.46
CA LEU A 248 -6.12 10.21 -9.61
C LEU A 248 -7.25 11.14 -9.16
N ARG A 249 -8.06 10.73 -8.17
CA ARG A 249 -9.08 11.58 -7.57
C ARG A 249 -8.48 12.87 -7.02
N ALA A 250 -7.46 12.79 -6.17
CA ALA A 250 -6.86 13.98 -5.59
C ALA A 250 -6.29 14.94 -6.63
N ALA A 251 -5.49 14.45 -7.59
CA ALA A 251 -4.88 15.30 -8.60
C ALA A 251 -5.89 15.95 -9.56
N ALA A 252 -7.07 15.33 -9.74
CA ALA A 252 -8.16 15.90 -10.53
C ALA A 252 -8.84 17.11 -9.84
N HIS A 253 -8.72 17.21 -8.52
CA HIS A 253 -9.43 18.21 -7.70
C HIS A 253 -8.51 19.17 -6.92
N ASP A 254 -7.21 18.87 -6.81
CA ASP A 254 -6.24 19.69 -6.09
C ASP A 254 -5.02 20.03 -6.97
N SER A 255 -5.03 21.25 -7.51
CA SER A 255 -3.97 21.76 -8.40
C SER A 255 -2.63 22.05 -7.70
N ARG A 256 -2.56 21.87 -6.37
CA ARG A 256 -1.33 22.07 -5.60
C ARG A 256 -0.39 20.87 -5.71
N ILE A 257 -0.91 19.70 -6.06
CA ILE A 257 -0.09 18.56 -6.51
C ILE A 257 0.58 18.97 -7.83
N ARG A 258 1.89 18.73 -7.96
CA ARG A 258 2.72 19.18 -9.09
C ARG A 258 3.26 18.05 -9.96
N ALA A 259 3.21 16.82 -9.48
CA ALA A 259 3.49 15.61 -10.24
C ALA A 259 2.67 14.45 -9.67
N LEU A 260 2.13 13.60 -10.53
CA LEU A 260 1.28 12.46 -10.15
C LEU A 260 1.91 11.14 -10.59
N ILE A 261 1.94 10.17 -9.69
CA ILE A 261 2.32 8.80 -10.00
C ILE A 261 1.24 7.84 -9.48
N SER A 262 0.81 6.90 -10.32
CA SER A 262 -0.13 5.84 -9.93
C SER A 262 0.43 4.47 -10.33
N ASN A 263 0.46 3.52 -9.39
CA ASN A 263 1.01 2.17 -9.55
C ASN A 263 0.11 1.08 -8.94
N SER A 264 -0.83 0.47 -9.66
CA SER A 264 -1.30 0.83 -11.00
C SER A 264 -2.40 1.89 -10.94
N PRO A 265 -2.62 2.65 -12.03
CA PRO A 265 -3.79 3.53 -12.12
C PRO A 265 -5.08 2.72 -12.05
N VAL A 266 -6.04 3.17 -11.24
CA VAL A 266 -7.38 2.57 -11.11
C VAL A 266 -8.41 3.66 -11.34
N THR A 267 -9.15 3.57 -12.44
CA THR A 267 -10.19 4.53 -12.86
C THR A 267 -11.58 4.15 -12.32
N ASP A 268 -11.81 2.86 -12.07
CA ASP A 268 -13.09 2.27 -11.65
C ASP A 268 -12.83 1.07 -10.72
N ILE A 269 -13.08 1.26 -9.41
CA ILE A 269 -12.82 0.22 -8.40
C ILE A 269 -13.77 -0.97 -8.58
N TYR A 270 -15.03 -0.76 -8.98
CA TYR A 270 -15.97 -1.86 -9.16
C TYR A 270 -15.47 -2.83 -10.23
N LYS A 271 -15.05 -2.33 -11.39
CA LYS A 271 -14.49 -3.18 -12.45
C LYS A 271 -13.20 -3.86 -12.01
N TYR A 272 -12.31 -3.11 -11.38
CA TYR A 272 -11.01 -3.62 -10.92
C TYR A 272 -11.18 -4.77 -9.91
N MET A 273 -12.02 -4.57 -8.89
CA MET A 273 -12.28 -5.57 -7.86
C MET A 273 -13.10 -6.75 -8.39
N SER A 274 -14.02 -6.53 -9.34
CA SER A 274 -14.77 -7.61 -9.98
C SER A 274 -13.84 -8.53 -10.79
N ALA A 275 -12.85 -7.97 -11.47
CA ALA A 275 -11.86 -8.71 -12.23
C ALA A 275 -10.88 -9.51 -11.33
N PHE A 276 -10.68 -9.08 -10.07
CA PHE A 276 -10.00 -9.88 -9.05
C PHE A 276 -10.88 -11.01 -8.50
N ALA A 277 -12.16 -10.75 -8.27
CA ALA A 277 -13.10 -11.74 -7.73
C ALA A 277 -13.44 -12.86 -8.74
N GLY A 278 -13.31 -12.58 -10.04
CA GLY A 278 -13.60 -13.55 -11.11
C GLY A 278 -15.04 -14.05 -11.01
N GLU A 279 -15.24 -15.36 -11.13
CA GLU A 279 -16.57 -15.97 -11.06
C GLU A 279 -17.20 -15.92 -9.66
N ALA A 280 -16.43 -15.61 -8.59
CA ALA A 280 -16.94 -15.55 -7.23
C ALA A 280 -18.00 -14.45 -7.03
N ILE A 281 -17.99 -13.41 -7.88
CA ILE A 281 -19.02 -12.35 -7.87
C ILE A 281 -20.36 -12.81 -8.45
N ASN A 282 -20.40 -13.95 -9.14
CA ASN A 282 -21.61 -14.50 -9.78
C ASN A 282 -22.34 -15.52 -8.89
N SER A 283 -21.98 -15.62 -7.60
CA SER A 283 -22.72 -16.44 -6.64
C SER A 283 -24.20 -16.03 -6.62
N PRO A 284 -25.15 -16.98 -6.68
CA PRO A 284 -26.58 -16.68 -6.59
C PRO A 284 -27.02 -16.25 -5.18
N GLU A 285 -26.22 -16.57 -4.17
CA GLU A 285 -26.47 -16.23 -2.77
C GLU A 285 -25.42 -15.23 -2.26
N ASP A 286 -25.90 -14.25 -1.49
CA ASP A 286 -25.05 -13.23 -0.88
C ASP A 286 -24.35 -13.78 0.37
N ILE A 287 -23.05 -13.48 0.47
CA ILE A 287 -22.24 -13.82 1.64
C ILE A 287 -22.22 -12.59 2.55
N THR A 288 -22.63 -12.79 3.79
CA THR A 288 -22.73 -11.73 4.81
C THR A 288 -21.73 -11.94 5.93
N LEU A 289 -21.52 -10.91 6.77
CA LEU A 289 -20.70 -11.04 7.97
C LEU A 289 -21.20 -12.12 8.94
N GLU A 290 -22.50 -12.42 8.93
CA GLU A 290 -23.12 -13.44 9.78
C GLU A 290 -22.96 -14.86 9.20
N THR A 291 -22.88 -14.97 7.87
CA THR A 291 -22.89 -16.27 7.17
C THR A 291 -21.52 -16.72 6.68
N VAL A 292 -20.55 -15.82 6.53
CA VAL A 292 -19.22 -16.11 5.96
C VAL A 292 -18.46 -17.22 6.68
N ASP A 293 -18.54 -17.27 8.01
CA ASP A 293 -17.85 -18.29 8.81
C ASP A 293 -18.49 -19.68 8.63
N LEU A 294 -19.78 -19.72 8.28
CA LEU A 294 -20.57 -20.94 8.07
C LEU A 294 -20.32 -21.60 6.72
N VAL A 295 -19.79 -20.87 5.73
CA VAL A 295 -19.52 -21.42 4.39
C VAL A 295 -18.47 -22.54 4.50
N PRO A 296 -18.70 -23.75 4.00
CA PRO A 296 -17.72 -24.83 4.10
C PRO A 296 -16.37 -24.49 3.43
N SER A 297 -15.26 -24.99 4.00
CA SER A 297 -13.91 -24.69 3.50
C SER A 297 -13.61 -25.25 2.09
N GLU A 298 -14.43 -26.19 1.61
CA GLU A 298 -14.39 -26.69 0.23
C GLU A 298 -14.80 -25.62 -0.79
N TYR A 299 -15.59 -24.61 -0.39
CA TYR A 299 -16.00 -23.50 -1.26
C TYR A 299 -15.18 -22.23 -0.99
N LEU A 300 -14.88 -21.93 0.28
CA LEU A 300 -14.09 -20.78 0.68
C LEU A 300 -13.05 -21.17 1.71
N SER A 301 -11.78 -21.06 1.34
CA SER A 301 -10.68 -21.24 2.29
C SER A 301 -10.80 -20.26 3.46
N LYS A 302 -10.15 -20.58 4.59
CA LYS A 302 -10.11 -19.66 5.74
C LYS A 302 -9.56 -18.28 5.35
N ALA A 303 -8.52 -18.22 4.52
CA ALA A 303 -7.95 -16.96 4.04
C ALA A 303 -8.97 -16.16 3.21
N GLN A 304 -9.69 -16.81 2.30
CA GLN A 304 -10.71 -16.16 1.47
C GLN A 304 -11.85 -15.61 2.32
N LYS A 305 -12.32 -16.34 3.34
CA LYS A 305 -13.34 -15.84 4.28
C LYS A 305 -12.89 -14.55 4.96
N LEU A 306 -11.66 -14.51 5.48
CA LEU A 306 -11.09 -13.32 6.11
C LEU A 306 -10.98 -12.14 5.13
N GLN A 307 -10.63 -12.41 3.87
CA GLN A 307 -10.60 -11.41 2.80
C GLN A 307 -12.00 -10.83 2.53
N LEU A 308 -13.04 -11.66 2.44
CA LEU A 308 -14.42 -11.20 2.26
C LEU A 308 -14.89 -10.33 3.43
N VAL A 309 -14.60 -10.73 4.68
CA VAL A 309 -14.84 -9.90 5.87
C VAL A 309 -14.14 -8.55 5.75
N ASN A 310 -12.88 -8.53 5.30
CA ASN A 310 -12.12 -7.30 5.14
C ASN A 310 -12.74 -6.37 4.09
N ILE A 311 -13.20 -6.92 2.96
CA ILE A 311 -13.90 -6.18 1.89
C ILE A 311 -15.18 -5.55 2.44
N MET A 312 -16.07 -6.36 3.05
CA MET A 312 -17.34 -5.88 3.60
C MET A 312 -17.11 -4.70 4.57
N LEU A 313 -16.26 -4.90 5.58
CA LEU A 313 -16.01 -3.88 6.60
C LEU A 313 -15.37 -2.61 6.04
N ARG A 314 -14.46 -2.71 5.06
CA ARG A 314 -13.79 -1.53 4.50
C ARG A 314 -14.67 -0.67 3.63
N PHE A 315 -15.65 -1.25 2.96
CA PHE A 315 -16.65 -0.48 2.22
C PHE A 315 -17.82 -0.04 3.11
N GLY A 316 -17.80 -0.38 4.41
CA GLY A 316 -18.83 0.02 5.38
C GLY A 316 -20.09 -0.82 5.30
N GLU A 317 -19.99 -2.04 4.76
CA GLU A 317 -21.13 -2.88 4.44
C GLU A 317 -21.08 -4.21 5.22
N VAL A 318 -22.23 -4.88 5.28
CA VAL A 318 -22.40 -6.14 6.03
C VAL A 318 -22.53 -7.38 5.12
N SER A 319 -22.45 -7.17 3.81
CA SER A 319 -22.64 -8.20 2.78
C SER A 319 -21.83 -7.91 1.52
N MET A 320 -21.39 -8.95 0.82
CA MET A 320 -20.59 -8.81 -0.39
C MET A 320 -21.35 -8.10 -1.52
N PHE A 321 -22.65 -8.36 -1.71
CA PHE A 321 -23.41 -7.66 -2.76
C PHE A 321 -23.47 -6.15 -2.52
N LYS A 322 -23.79 -5.72 -1.29
CA LYS A 322 -23.77 -4.30 -0.93
C LYS A 322 -22.37 -3.69 -1.04
N ALA A 323 -21.32 -4.41 -0.64
CA ALA A 323 -19.95 -3.93 -0.79
C ALA A 323 -19.62 -3.66 -2.27
N PHE A 324 -20.00 -4.56 -3.18
CA PHE A 324 -19.83 -4.37 -4.62
C PHE A 324 -20.76 -3.30 -5.21
N GLU A 325 -21.99 -3.16 -4.71
CA GLU A 325 -22.87 -2.05 -5.08
C GLU A 325 -22.23 -0.72 -4.70
N ARG A 326 -21.71 -0.61 -3.47
CA ARG A 326 -21.00 0.56 -2.96
C ARG A 326 -19.75 0.89 -3.76
N MET A 327 -19.01 -0.10 -4.25
CA MET A 327 -17.83 0.12 -5.12
C MET A 327 -18.19 0.86 -6.42
N ARG A 328 -19.44 0.85 -6.88
CA ARG A 328 -19.86 1.59 -8.09
C ARG A 328 -19.80 3.10 -7.92
N ASP A 329 -19.77 3.60 -6.68
CA ASP A 329 -19.56 5.02 -6.39
C ASP A 329 -18.10 5.45 -6.63
N PHE A 330 -17.16 4.48 -6.70
CA PHE A 330 -15.72 4.72 -6.75
C PHE A 330 -15.22 4.78 -8.20
N VAL A 331 -15.63 5.84 -8.91
CA VAL A 331 -15.26 6.10 -10.30
C VAL A 331 -14.60 7.47 -10.42
N VAL A 332 -13.43 7.55 -11.07
CA VAL A 332 -12.75 8.85 -11.29
C VAL A 332 -13.57 9.68 -12.27
N GLY A 333 -14.08 9.04 -13.33
CA GLY A 333 -14.98 9.63 -14.31
C GLY A 333 -14.32 10.76 -15.10
N ASN A 334 -15.12 11.71 -15.58
CA ASN A 334 -14.62 12.83 -16.39
C ASN A 334 -13.66 13.77 -15.65
N ALA A 335 -13.58 13.69 -14.32
CA ALA A 335 -12.67 14.52 -13.52
C ALA A 335 -11.19 14.27 -13.87
N ILE A 336 -10.85 13.08 -14.37
CA ILE A 336 -9.47 12.75 -14.77
C ILE A 336 -8.90 13.73 -15.82
N LYS A 337 -9.76 14.33 -16.66
CA LYS A 337 -9.38 15.32 -17.68
C LYS A 337 -8.90 16.64 -17.07
N SER A 338 -9.21 16.90 -15.80
CA SER A 338 -8.74 18.08 -15.06
C SER A 338 -7.27 17.95 -14.64
N ILE A 339 -6.67 16.76 -14.71
CA ILE A 339 -5.27 16.55 -14.34
C ILE A 339 -4.37 17.18 -15.42
N GLN A 340 -3.74 18.31 -15.09
CA GLN A 340 -2.85 19.06 -16.00
C GLN A 340 -1.35 18.83 -15.73
N VAL A 341 -1.02 18.20 -14.61
CA VAL A 341 0.37 17.99 -14.16
C VAL A 341 1.01 16.80 -14.87
N PRO A 342 2.35 16.69 -14.89
CA PRO A 342 3.03 15.48 -15.33
C PRO A 342 2.47 14.25 -14.60
N PHE A 343 2.18 13.20 -15.37
CA PHE A 343 1.60 11.95 -14.88
C PHE A 343 2.43 10.74 -15.30
N LEU A 344 2.75 9.86 -14.35
CA LEU A 344 3.36 8.56 -14.59
C LEU A 344 2.40 7.43 -14.20
N ALA A 345 2.00 6.65 -15.19
CA ALA A 345 1.29 5.39 -15.01
C ALA A 345 2.30 4.22 -14.98
N MET A 346 2.34 3.49 -13.87
CA MET A 346 3.16 2.28 -13.69
C MET A 346 2.24 1.06 -13.63
N VAL A 347 2.59 -0.03 -14.32
CA VAL A 347 1.79 -1.27 -14.28
C VAL A 347 2.67 -2.46 -14.67
N GLY A 348 2.53 -3.60 -14.01
CA GLY A 348 3.15 -4.86 -14.41
C GLY A 348 2.32 -5.55 -15.50
N GLU A 349 2.97 -6.16 -16.50
CA GLU A 349 2.23 -6.97 -17.49
C GLU A 349 1.58 -8.21 -16.88
N GLY A 350 2.09 -8.67 -15.73
CA GLY A 350 1.53 -9.74 -14.93
C GLY A 350 0.35 -9.32 -14.05
N GLU A 351 -0.02 -8.03 -14.01
CA GLU A 351 -1.19 -7.55 -13.25
C GLU A 351 -2.53 -7.89 -13.91
N GLY A 352 -2.53 -8.39 -15.15
CA GLY A 352 -3.74 -8.80 -15.85
C GLY A 352 -4.35 -7.72 -16.76
N GLU A 353 -5.31 -8.14 -17.58
CA GLU A 353 -5.86 -7.33 -18.67
C GLU A 353 -6.61 -6.10 -18.15
N GLU A 354 -7.42 -6.23 -17.10
CA GLU A 354 -8.21 -5.11 -16.58
C GLU A 354 -7.30 -4.01 -15.98
N ALA A 355 -6.22 -4.37 -15.29
CA ALA A 355 -5.24 -3.40 -14.79
C ALA A 355 -4.56 -2.63 -15.95
N LEU A 356 -4.21 -3.33 -17.03
CA LEU A 356 -3.63 -2.71 -18.23
C LEU A 356 -4.64 -1.81 -18.96
N ILE A 357 -5.93 -2.19 -18.99
CA ILE A 357 -7.00 -1.37 -19.57
C ILE A 357 -7.14 -0.06 -18.81
N GLN A 358 -7.26 -0.11 -17.48
CA GLN A 358 -7.44 1.10 -16.66
C GLN A 358 -6.18 1.98 -16.68
N ALA A 359 -4.98 1.40 -16.74
CA ALA A 359 -3.74 2.16 -16.92
C ALA A 359 -3.72 2.94 -18.24
N ARG A 360 -4.17 2.33 -19.34
CA ARG A 360 -4.31 3.00 -20.65
C ARG A 360 -5.42 4.05 -20.64
N GLU A 361 -6.56 3.74 -20.05
CA GLU A 361 -7.67 4.69 -19.90
C GLU A 361 -7.23 5.95 -19.15
N ALA A 362 -6.47 5.78 -18.07
CA ALA A 362 -5.90 6.90 -17.33
C ALA A 362 -4.95 7.72 -18.20
N LEU A 363 -4.02 7.07 -18.90
CA LEU A 363 -3.05 7.72 -19.79
C LEU A 363 -3.74 8.55 -20.89
N ASP A 364 -4.79 8.02 -21.51
CA ASP A 364 -5.47 8.63 -22.65
C ASP A 364 -6.38 9.80 -22.24
N ASN A 365 -6.83 9.85 -20.98
CA ASN A 365 -7.77 10.87 -20.50
C ASN A 365 -7.14 11.94 -19.60
N VAL A 366 -5.92 11.75 -19.09
CA VAL A 366 -5.18 12.82 -18.41
C VAL A 366 -4.75 13.87 -19.44
N SER A 367 -5.03 15.15 -19.16
CA SER A 367 -4.67 16.26 -20.07
C SER A 367 -3.20 16.67 -19.97
N GLY A 368 -2.57 16.42 -18.82
CA GLY A 368 -1.15 16.69 -18.59
C GLY A 368 -0.22 15.78 -19.38
N LYS A 369 1.08 16.13 -19.42
CA LYS A 369 2.11 15.28 -20.05
C LYS A 369 2.16 13.93 -19.35
N SER A 370 1.79 12.88 -20.07
CA SER A 370 1.62 11.54 -19.51
C SER A 370 2.68 10.56 -20.02
N THR A 371 3.19 9.73 -19.12
CA THR A 371 4.16 8.66 -19.41
C THR A 371 3.60 7.34 -18.88
N MET A 372 3.74 6.25 -19.63
CA MET A 372 3.39 4.91 -19.17
C MET A 372 4.63 4.02 -19.09
N ARG A 373 4.75 3.26 -18.01
CA ARG A 373 5.72 2.18 -17.85
C ARG A 373 4.98 0.87 -17.61
N ILE A 374 5.14 -0.07 -18.56
CA ILE A 374 4.71 -1.46 -18.39
C ILE A 374 5.91 -2.31 -17.99
N PHE A 375 5.97 -2.81 -16.77
CA PHE A 375 7.03 -3.70 -16.27
C PHE A 375 6.87 -5.12 -16.80
N LYS A 376 7.97 -5.69 -17.28
CA LYS A 376 8.01 -6.95 -18.00
C LYS A 376 8.44 -8.10 -17.11
N LYS A 377 7.98 -9.31 -17.44
CA LYS A 377 8.32 -10.54 -16.71
C LYS A 377 9.83 -10.77 -16.63
N GLN A 378 10.55 -10.49 -17.72
CA GLN A 378 12.01 -10.68 -17.77
C GLN A 378 12.76 -9.71 -16.85
N GLU A 379 12.10 -8.65 -16.38
CA GLU A 379 12.66 -7.67 -15.45
C GLU A 379 12.44 -8.09 -13.99
N GLY A 380 11.69 -9.16 -13.73
CA GLY A 380 11.30 -9.58 -12.39
C GLY A 380 10.43 -8.55 -11.67
N ALA A 381 9.76 -7.67 -12.41
CA ALA A 381 9.00 -6.53 -11.89
C ALA A 381 7.52 -6.53 -12.35
N ASP A 382 7.05 -7.60 -12.97
CA ASP A 382 5.69 -7.67 -13.52
C ASP A 382 4.60 -7.96 -12.45
N SER A 383 5.01 -8.20 -11.20
CA SER A 383 4.08 -8.38 -10.08
C SER A 383 3.33 -7.09 -9.75
N HIS A 384 2.16 -7.25 -9.13
CA HIS A 384 1.37 -6.13 -8.63
C HIS A 384 2.21 -5.27 -7.68
N CYS A 385 2.25 -3.96 -7.94
CA CYS A 385 3.08 -2.99 -7.23
C CYS A 385 4.60 -3.24 -7.31
N GLN A 386 5.05 -4.05 -8.29
CA GLN A 386 6.45 -4.37 -8.56
C GLN A 386 7.19 -4.93 -7.33
N VAL A 387 6.48 -5.59 -6.42
CA VAL A 387 7.03 -6.04 -5.12
C VAL A 387 8.23 -6.98 -5.27
N THR A 388 8.36 -7.65 -6.42
CA THR A 388 9.47 -8.56 -6.73
C THR A 388 10.75 -7.85 -7.21
N ASN A 389 10.69 -6.56 -7.58
CA ASN A 389 11.87 -5.77 -7.97
C ASN A 389 11.65 -4.27 -7.69
N LEU A 390 11.57 -3.94 -6.39
CA LEU A 390 11.43 -2.56 -5.93
C LEU A 390 12.57 -1.64 -6.40
N PRO A 391 13.86 -2.05 -6.48
CA PRO A 391 14.92 -1.19 -6.99
C PRO A 391 14.65 -0.64 -8.40
N LEU A 392 14.17 -1.50 -9.33
CA LEU A 392 13.81 -1.06 -10.68
C LEU A 392 12.56 -0.17 -10.67
N SER A 393 11.56 -0.52 -9.88
CA SER A 393 10.35 0.30 -9.72
C SER A 393 10.71 1.71 -9.22
N ASN A 394 11.60 1.80 -8.23
CA ASN A 394 12.00 3.06 -7.62
C ASN A 394 12.92 3.88 -8.52
N SER A 395 13.77 3.27 -9.35
CA SER A 395 14.54 4.03 -10.35
C SER A 395 13.59 4.68 -11.36
N VAL A 396 12.64 3.92 -11.91
CA VAL A 396 11.63 4.48 -12.84
C VAL A 396 10.83 5.61 -12.17
N LEU A 397 10.31 5.39 -10.97
CA LEU A 397 9.52 6.36 -10.21
C LEU A 397 10.30 7.67 -10.02
N LEU A 398 11.50 7.56 -9.45
CA LEU A 398 12.22 8.73 -8.93
C LEU A 398 13.04 9.43 -10.02
N ASP A 399 13.56 8.71 -11.02
CA ASP A 399 14.24 9.32 -12.18
C ASP A 399 13.24 10.18 -12.96
N TRP A 400 12.04 9.63 -13.22
CA TRP A 400 10.97 10.38 -13.86
C TRP A 400 10.53 11.59 -13.04
N LEU A 401 10.47 11.47 -11.71
CA LEU A 401 10.04 12.57 -10.85
C LEU A 401 11.09 13.69 -10.79
N ASP A 402 12.38 13.34 -10.74
CA ASP A 402 13.47 14.30 -10.81
C ASP A 402 13.40 15.10 -12.13
N ASP A 403 13.17 14.43 -13.26
CA ASP A 403 12.93 15.08 -14.56
C ASP A 403 11.69 15.98 -14.55
N ALA A 404 10.57 15.52 -13.98
CA ALA A 404 9.32 16.27 -13.90
C ALA A 404 9.45 17.56 -13.04
N PHE A 405 10.32 17.54 -12.03
CA PHE A 405 10.66 18.71 -11.22
C PHE A 405 11.80 19.57 -11.79
N GLY A 406 12.34 19.21 -12.96
CA GLY A 406 13.43 19.95 -13.60
C GLY A 406 14.76 19.87 -12.83
N ALA A 407 14.99 18.80 -12.07
CA ALA A 407 16.25 18.58 -11.39
C ALA A 407 17.29 18.07 -12.40
N THR A 408 18.18 18.95 -12.86
CA THR A 408 19.45 18.52 -13.47
C THR A 408 20.32 17.85 -12.41
N THR A 409 20.68 16.58 -12.66
CA THR A 409 21.63 15.76 -11.89
C THR A 409 22.92 16.47 -11.54
#